data_AF-Q4QBM7-F1
#
_entry.id   AF-Q4QBM7-F1
#
_cell.length_a   1.000
_cell.length_b   1.000
_cell.length_c   1.000
_cell.angle_alpha   90.00
_cell.angle_beta   90.00
_cell.angle_gamma   90.00
#
_symmetry.space_group_name_H-M   'P 1'
#
loop_
_entity.id
_entity.type
_entity.pdbx_description
1 polymer ?
#
loop_
_entity_poly.entity_id
_entity_poly.type
_entity_poly.pdbx_seq_one_letter_code
_entity_poly.pdbx_strand_id
1 'polypeptide(L)'
;MPKTDTDVSAHHHYGTHQPPTGGSTPASHVAASLPKLLPAQPELPHQHSTETASTRYHEQFGLPSFDDHVFVVFGYGSILWKQNFEFDAEYEAYIKGYKRVFYQGSRHHRGVPDKPGRVVTLLPSEDKEQRVYGKAYQLPADPEKLNRIFQALDVREGGYDRVQLTLFNAHPTTGNLTTTPMLPAPMSKSFKIESSTQYVPPPRQNSSDVEAGVAEKVLDIFSHPNAPAVQPRKNVVYLCYIATEQNEGYVGEASMEEMAAEILSCAGVSGSNREYLFFLADCLRAMGATDPHVFELDAVAKRILRGREAEFAAGAKRVATMA
;
A
#
# COMPACT_ATOMS: atom_id res chain seq x y z
N MET A 1 34.08 -37.78 25.49
CA MET A 1 35.56 -37.85 25.59
C MET A 1 36.04 -39.03 24.75
N PRO A 2 37.23 -38.98 24.09
CA PRO A 2 38.32 -37.98 24.12
C PRO A 2 38.44 -37.17 22.79
N LYS A 3 38.84 -35.88 22.80
CA LYS A 3 40.21 -35.27 22.67
C LYS A 3 40.87 -35.59 21.31
N THR A 4 41.34 -34.62 20.53
CA THR A 4 42.57 -33.83 20.79
C THR A 4 42.62 -32.44 20.12
N ASP A 5 43.26 -31.51 20.85
CA ASP A 5 43.77 -30.19 20.47
C ASP A 5 44.80 -30.20 19.32
N THR A 6 44.93 -29.08 18.60
CA THR A 6 46.23 -28.42 18.43
C THR A 6 46.09 -26.95 18.03
N ASP A 7 46.69 -26.11 18.87
CA ASP A 7 46.99 -24.68 18.72
C ASP A 7 48.36 -24.52 18.04
N VAL A 8 48.52 -23.56 17.13
CA VAL A 8 49.84 -22.98 16.79
C VAL A 8 49.69 -21.49 16.45
N SER A 9 50.21 -20.67 17.36
CA SER A 9 50.54 -19.26 17.19
C SER A 9 51.77 -19.03 16.30
N ALA A 10 51.83 -17.89 15.60
CA ALA A 10 53.10 -17.26 15.24
C ALA A 10 52.98 -15.73 15.15
N HIS A 11 53.67 -15.06 16.09
CA HIS A 11 54.03 -13.65 16.12
C HIS A 11 54.86 -13.21 14.91
N HIS A 12 54.85 -11.91 14.57
CA HIS A 12 56.06 -11.11 14.32
C HIS A 12 55.80 -9.60 14.62
N HIS A 13 56.60 -9.08 15.56
CA HIS A 13 56.95 -7.67 15.84
C HIS A 13 57.71 -7.02 14.65
N TYR A 14 58.09 -5.74 14.52
CA TYR A 14 58.25 -4.53 15.36
C TYR A 14 58.42 -3.34 14.37
N GLY A 15 58.20 -2.08 14.75
CA GLY A 15 58.73 -0.94 13.97
C GLY A 15 58.17 0.45 14.29
N THR A 16 58.57 1.02 15.42
CA THR A 16 58.42 2.43 15.83
C THR A 16 59.34 3.37 15.05
N HIS A 17 58.93 4.62 14.74
CA HIS A 17 59.80 5.81 14.84
C HIS A 17 58.99 7.13 14.83
N GLN A 18 59.31 7.99 15.81
CA GLN A 18 58.82 9.35 16.04
C GLN A 18 59.84 10.40 15.48
N PRO A 19 59.52 11.72 15.51
CA PRO A 19 60.02 12.74 14.57
C PRO A 19 61.20 13.57 15.13
N PRO A 20 61.67 14.59 14.39
CA PRO A 20 62.39 15.70 14.99
C PRO A 20 61.77 17.10 14.76
N THR A 21 62.29 18.00 15.58
CA THR A 21 61.83 19.33 16.02
C THR A 21 62.59 20.49 15.36
N GLY A 22 61.94 21.67 15.31
CA GLY A 22 62.54 22.95 15.77
C GLY A 22 63.23 23.89 14.77
N GLY A 23 62.89 25.19 14.84
CA GLY A 23 63.68 26.28 14.25
C GLY A 23 62.93 27.64 14.20
N SER A 24 63.36 28.60 15.01
CA SER A 24 62.79 29.94 15.24
C SER A 24 63.60 31.08 14.58
N THR A 25 62.91 32.08 13.98
CA THR A 25 63.15 33.56 13.82
C THR A 25 64.57 34.16 13.57
N PRO A 26 64.76 35.34 12.90
CA PRO A 26 64.08 36.62 13.20
C PRO A 26 63.78 37.58 12.01
N ALA A 27 63.24 38.75 12.36
CA ALA A 27 62.68 39.82 11.54
C ALA A 27 63.68 40.73 10.81
N SER A 28 63.22 41.36 9.71
CA SER A 28 63.71 42.67 9.25
C SER A 28 62.62 43.44 8.48
N HIS A 29 62.41 44.69 8.89
CA HIS A 29 61.58 45.72 8.26
C HIS A 29 61.94 46.00 6.80
N VAL A 30 60.98 46.50 5.99
CA VAL A 30 61.00 47.84 5.34
C VAL A 30 59.83 48.00 4.33
N ALA A 31 59.20 49.18 4.43
CA ALA A 31 58.44 49.96 3.44
C ALA A 31 57.02 49.53 2.98
N ALA A 32 56.11 50.46 3.28
CA ALA A 32 54.73 50.54 2.84
C ALA A 32 54.58 50.71 1.32
N SER A 33 53.54 50.07 0.78
CA SER A 33 52.89 50.49 -0.47
C SER A 33 51.40 50.20 -0.37
N LEU A 34 50.61 51.26 -0.37
CA LEU A 34 49.15 51.25 -0.45
C LEU A 34 48.70 50.58 -1.77
N PRO A 35 47.84 49.55 -1.75
CA PRO A 35 47.16 49.12 -2.95
C PRO A 35 46.03 50.09 -3.28
N LYS A 36 46.06 50.60 -4.52
CA LYS A 36 45.01 51.38 -5.19
C LYS A 36 43.62 50.74 -4.97
N LEU A 37 42.63 51.55 -4.60
CA LEU A 37 41.22 51.19 -4.69
C LEU A 37 40.91 50.70 -6.11
N LEU A 38 40.52 49.43 -6.26
CA LEU A 38 39.78 48.98 -7.43
C LEU A 38 38.36 49.58 -7.37
N PRO A 39 37.75 49.93 -8.51
CA PRO A 39 36.36 50.36 -8.55
C PRO A 39 35.45 49.22 -8.09
N ALA A 40 34.42 49.57 -7.33
CA ALA A 40 33.41 48.65 -6.81
C ALA A 40 32.85 47.76 -7.93
N GLN A 41 32.92 46.45 -7.71
CA GLN A 41 32.16 45.47 -8.49
C GLN A 41 30.66 45.77 -8.30
N PRO A 42 29.82 45.65 -9.34
CA PRO A 42 28.37 45.78 -9.15
C PRO A 42 27.89 44.70 -8.18
N GLU A 43 27.18 45.12 -7.13
CA GLU A 43 26.55 44.22 -6.19
C GLU A 43 25.65 43.24 -6.95
N LEU A 44 26.00 41.95 -6.87
CA LEU A 44 25.11 40.85 -7.23
C LEU A 44 23.85 41.01 -6.38
N PRO A 45 22.64 40.90 -6.97
CA PRO A 45 21.43 40.98 -6.19
C PRO A 45 21.43 39.84 -5.16
N HIS A 46 21.49 40.22 -3.88
CA HIS A 46 21.14 39.36 -2.77
C HIS A 46 19.65 39.02 -2.88
N GLN A 47 19.36 37.94 -3.59
CA GLN A 47 18.13 37.18 -3.47
C GLN A 47 18.49 35.71 -3.31
N HIS A 48 19.00 35.36 -2.13
CA HIS A 48 18.72 34.02 -1.60
C HIS A 48 17.31 34.02 -1.04
N SER A 49 16.34 33.96 -1.95
CA SER A 49 15.13 33.22 -1.67
C SER A 49 15.55 31.75 -1.61
N THR A 50 15.65 31.18 -0.42
CA THR A 50 15.77 29.73 -0.28
C THR A 50 14.42 29.12 -0.66
N GLU A 51 14.16 29.03 -1.97
CA GLU A 51 13.24 28.04 -2.51
C GLU A 51 13.87 26.69 -2.15
N THR A 52 13.33 26.03 -1.12
CA THR A 52 13.59 24.62 -0.86
C THR A 52 13.38 23.88 -2.17
N ALA A 53 14.44 23.27 -2.71
CA ALA A 53 14.36 22.48 -3.93
C ALA A 53 13.22 21.46 -3.79
N SER A 54 12.09 21.72 -4.47
CA SER A 54 10.96 20.80 -4.53
C SER A 54 11.46 19.45 -5.00
N THR A 55 11.20 18.41 -4.22
CA THR A 55 11.71 17.07 -4.55
C THR A 55 10.90 16.52 -5.72
N ARG A 56 11.55 16.33 -6.87
CA ARG A 56 10.89 15.82 -8.10
C ARG A 56 10.61 14.31 -8.06
N TYR A 57 10.53 13.70 -6.87
CA TYR A 57 10.26 12.27 -6.70
C TYR A 57 8.95 11.82 -7.33
N HIS A 58 7.93 12.69 -7.32
CA HIS A 58 6.60 12.41 -7.86
C HIS A 58 6.61 12.07 -9.36
N GLU A 59 7.55 12.65 -10.13
CA GLU A 59 7.65 12.47 -11.57
C GLU A 59 7.95 11.03 -11.98
N GLN A 60 8.75 10.31 -11.19
CA GLN A 60 9.08 8.90 -11.47
C GLN A 60 7.85 7.97 -11.37
N PHE A 61 6.80 8.43 -10.66
CA PHE A 61 5.53 7.74 -10.50
C PHE A 61 4.43 8.30 -11.43
N GLY A 62 4.72 9.40 -12.13
CA GLY A 62 3.73 10.18 -12.87
C GLY A 62 2.64 10.78 -11.97
N LEU A 63 2.91 10.97 -10.68
CA LEU A 63 1.95 11.53 -9.73
C LEU A 63 2.09 13.07 -9.66
N PRO A 64 1.05 13.79 -9.22
CA PRO A 64 1.17 15.22 -8.97
C PRO A 64 2.18 15.51 -7.83
N SER A 65 2.62 16.77 -7.76
CA SER A 65 3.61 17.26 -6.78
C SER A 65 3.32 16.78 -5.36
N PHE A 66 4.31 16.15 -4.72
CA PHE A 66 4.24 15.75 -3.30
C PHE A 66 4.22 16.97 -2.36
N ASP A 67 4.70 18.11 -2.82
CA ASP A 67 4.71 19.35 -2.04
C ASP A 67 3.31 19.98 -1.96
N ASP A 68 2.45 19.74 -2.96
CA ASP A 68 1.12 20.38 -3.06
C ASP A 68 -0.05 19.44 -2.80
N HIS A 69 0.22 18.14 -2.60
CA HIS A 69 -0.82 17.11 -2.47
C HIS A 69 -0.68 16.25 -1.21
N VAL A 70 -1.82 15.81 -0.68
CA VAL A 70 -1.94 14.66 0.23
C VAL A 70 -2.45 13.47 -0.58
N PHE A 71 -1.86 12.31 -0.36
CA PHE A 71 -2.26 11.08 -1.01
C PHE A 71 -3.02 10.18 -0.04
N VAL A 72 -4.09 9.57 -0.54
CA VAL A 72 -4.90 8.62 0.20
C VAL A 72 -5.03 7.36 -0.64
N VAL A 73 -4.63 6.21 -0.11
CA VAL A 73 -4.73 4.92 -0.82
C VAL A 73 -5.96 4.17 -0.33
N PHE A 74 -6.86 3.82 -1.26
CA PHE A 74 -8.00 2.96 -0.99
C PHE A 74 -7.60 1.49 -1.12
N GLY A 75 -7.79 0.73 -0.05
CA GLY A 75 -7.60 -0.71 -0.01
C GLY A 75 -8.92 -1.47 -0.06
N TYR A 76 -9.03 -2.44 -0.97
CA TYR A 76 -10.20 -3.30 -1.13
C TYR A 76 -9.90 -4.81 -0.96
N GLY A 77 -8.65 -5.18 -0.70
CA GLY A 77 -8.20 -6.56 -0.55
C GLY A 77 -7.28 -6.73 0.65
N SER A 78 -6.11 -7.37 0.47
CA SER A 78 -5.16 -7.66 1.57
C SER A 78 -4.67 -6.44 2.36
N ILE A 79 -4.70 -5.25 1.77
CA ILE A 79 -4.38 -3.99 2.45
C ILE A 79 -5.29 -3.77 3.67
N LEU A 80 -6.48 -4.38 3.76
CA LEU A 80 -7.38 -4.23 4.92
C LEU A 80 -6.80 -4.80 6.22
N TRP A 81 -5.94 -5.81 6.17
CA TRP A 81 -5.31 -6.43 7.36
C TRP A 81 -3.79 -6.49 7.28
N LYS A 82 -3.20 -6.15 6.13
CA LYS A 82 -1.75 -6.20 5.87
C LYS A 82 -1.34 -5.02 4.98
N GLN A 83 -1.26 -3.84 5.59
CA GLN A 83 -0.98 -2.57 4.92
C GLN A 83 0.45 -2.54 4.41
N ASN A 84 1.44 -2.89 5.24
CA ASN A 84 2.86 -2.90 4.86
C ASN A 84 3.42 -1.51 4.44
N PHE A 85 2.82 -0.42 4.91
CA PHE A 85 3.31 0.95 4.75
C PHE A 85 2.92 1.82 5.96
N GLU A 86 3.55 2.99 6.06
CA GLU A 86 3.23 4.03 7.05
C GLU A 86 2.05 4.88 6.55
N PHE A 87 1.14 5.23 7.46
CA PHE A 87 0.00 6.12 7.18
C PHE A 87 -0.29 6.98 8.42
N ASP A 88 -0.79 8.20 8.20
CA ASP A 88 -1.11 9.15 9.26
C ASP A 88 -2.53 8.92 9.83
N ALA A 89 -3.45 8.44 8.99
CA ALA A 89 -4.83 8.15 9.39
C ALA A 89 -5.47 7.09 8.49
N GLU A 90 -6.52 6.43 9.01
CA GLU A 90 -7.37 5.52 8.25
C GLU A 90 -8.87 5.84 8.39
N TYR A 91 -9.61 5.56 7.33
CA TYR A 91 -11.04 5.85 7.20
C TYR A 91 -11.76 4.66 6.60
N GLU A 92 -12.85 4.20 7.23
CA GLU A 92 -13.75 3.27 6.56
C GLU A 92 -14.49 4.00 5.45
N ALA A 93 -14.38 3.47 4.24
CA ALA A 93 -14.86 4.15 3.04
C ALA A 93 -15.42 3.14 2.03
N TYR A 94 -16.13 3.65 1.03
CA TYR A 94 -16.46 2.87 -0.15
C TYR A 94 -16.29 3.69 -1.42
N ILE A 95 -16.18 2.98 -2.53
CA ILE A 95 -16.23 3.49 -3.90
C ILE A 95 -17.52 3.03 -4.58
N LYS A 96 -17.86 3.66 -5.69
CA LYS A 96 -19.07 3.38 -6.48
C LYS A 96 -18.76 2.95 -7.91
N GLY A 97 -19.67 2.19 -8.52
CA GLY A 97 -19.59 1.80 -9.92
C GLY A 97 -18.58 0.69 -10.19
N TYR A 98 -18.19 -0.05 -9.16
CA TYR A 98 -17.32 -1.22 -9.25
C TYR A 98 -17.94 -2.41 -8.53
N LYS A 99 -17.51 -3.62 -8.92
CA LYS A 99 -17.73 -4.86 -8.17
C LYS A 99 -16.39 -5.48 -7.81
N ARG A 100 -16.32 -6.06 -6.62
CA ARG A 100 -15.15 -6.80 -6.13
C ARG A 100 -15.32 -8.28 -6.44
N VAL A 101 -14.33 -8.89 -7.10
CA VAL A 101 -14.39 -10.27 -7.58
C VAL A 101 -13.06 -11.01 -7.40
N PHE A 102 -13.09 -12.32 -7.14
CA PHE A 102 -11.91 -13.19 -7.00
C PHE A 102 -11.31 -13.64 -8.34
N TYR A 103 -11.18 -12.73 -9.30
CA TYR A 103 -10.80 -13.06 -10.69
C TYR A 103 -9.32 -12.78 -10.99
N GLN A 104 -8.53 -12.43 -9.97
CA GLN A 104 -7.10 -12.20 -10.11
C GLN A 104 -6.29 -13.39 -9.59
N GLY A 105 -5.42 -13.92 -10.43
CA GLY A 105 -4.50 -15.00 -10.13
C GLY A 105 -3.32 -14.54 -9.26
N SER A 106 -3.04 -15.27 -8.18
CA SER A 106 -1.89 -15.06 -7.30
C SER A 106 -0.86 -16.17 -7.49
N ARG A 107 0.19 -15.88 -8.27
CA ARG A 107 1.24 -16.85 -8.64
C ARG A 107 2.39 -16.96 -7.61
N HIS A 108 2.41 -16.10 -6.60
CA HIS A 108 3.48 -16.07 -5.59
C HIS A 108 2.96 -16.00 -4.15
N HIS A 109 2.00 -15.11 -3.89
CA HIS A 109 1.57 -14.84 -2.51
C HIS A 109 0.60 -15.87 -1.96
N ARG A 110 -0.44 -16.22 -2.72
CA ARG A 110 -1.51 -17.16 -2.30
C ARG A 110 -1.57 -18.43 -3.13
N GLY A 111 -0.65 -18.57 -4.08
CA GLY A 111 -0.44 -19.76 -4.88
C GLY A 111 1.01 -19.79 -5.39
N VAL A 112 1.24 -20.66 -6.36
CA VAL A 112 2.52 -20.84 -7.04
C VAL A 112 2.32 -20.68 -8.56
N PRO A 113 3.38 -20.52 -9.37
CA PRO A 113 3.22 -20.27 -10.80
C PRO A 113 2.36 -21.31 -11.54
N ASP A 114 2.52 -22.59 -11.23
CA ASP A 114 1.79 -23.69 -11.89
C ASP A 114 0.40 -23.94 -11.26
N LYS A 115 0.14 -23.35 -10.11
CA LYS A 115 -1.12 -23.46 -9.37
C LYS A 115 -1.44 -22.13 -8.70
N PRO A 116 -1.88 -21.12 -9.46
CA PRO A 116 -2.18 -19.81 -8.91
C PRO A 116 -3.33 -19.91 -7.91
N GLY A 117 -3.27 -19.07 -6.87
CA GLY A 117 -4.42 -18.80 -6.04
C GLY A 117 -5.36 -17.78 -6.71
N ARG A 118 -6.52 -17.53 -6.12
CA ARG A 118 -7.42 -16.42 -6.47
C ARG A 118 -7.41 -15.34 -5.39
N VAL A 119 -7.23 -14.10 -5.80
CA VAL A 119 -7.32 -12.89 -4.96
C VAL A 119 -8.28 -11.89 -5.60
N VAL A 120 -8.68 -10.86 -4.85
CA VAL A 120 -9.65 -9.91 -5.37
C VAL A 120 -9.06 -8.90 -6.35
N THR A 121 -9.86 -8.52 -7.34
CA THR A 121 -9.71 -7.31 -8.15
C THR A 121 -11.04 -6.56 -8.24
N LEU A 122 -11.03 -5.38 -8.85
CA LEU A 122 -12.20 -4.56 -9.12
C LEU A 122 -12.50 -4.54 -10.60
N LEU A 123 -13.76 -4.81 -10.94
CA LEU A 123 -14.28 -4.64 -12.30
C LEU A 123 -15.31 -3.52 -12.31
N PRO A 124 -15.43 -2.78 -13.42
CA PRO A 124 -16.55 -1.85 -13.60
C PRO A 124 -17.89 -2.57 -13.39
N SER A 125 -18.82 -1.89 -12.73
CA SER A 125 -20.21 -2.34 -12.63
C SER A 125 -21.11 -1.60 -13.61
N GLU A 126 -22.13 -2.32 -14.09
CA GLU A 126 -23.27 -1.74 -14.80
C GLU A 126 -24.09 -0.84 -13.86
N ASP A 127 -24.21 -1.23 -12.59
CA ASP A 127 -24.81 -0.40 -11.56
C ASP A 127 -23.79 0.61 -11.02
N LYS A 128 -24.00 1.88 -11.35
CA LYS A 128 -23.14 2.99 -10.91
C LYS A 128 -23.26 3.29 -9.42
N GLU A 129 -24.30 2.79 -8.76
CA GLU A 129 -24.48 2.92 -7.32
C GLU A 129 -23.92 1.73 -6.55
N GLN A 130 -23.51 0.65 -7.24
CA GLN A 130 -22.90 -0.50 -6.58
C GLN A 130 -21.65 -0.10 -5.81
N ARG A 131 -21.60 -0.50 -4.54
CA ARG A 131 -20.56 -0.09 -3.60
C ARG A 131 -19.53 -1.18 -3.40
N VAL A 132 -18.27 -0.78 -3.33
CA VAL A 132 -17.17 -1.61 -2.84
C VAL A 132 -16.62 -0.95 -1.59
N TYR A 133 -16.84 -1.60 -0.44
CA TYR A 133 -16.37 -1.13 0.86
C TYR A 133 -14.90 -1.50 1.11
N GLY A 134 -14.19 -0.66 1.84
CA GLY A 134 -12.78 -0.85 2.17
C GLY A 134 -12.30 0.19 3.17
N LYS A 135 -10.98 0.40 3.19
CA LYS A 135 -10.34 1.43 4.03
C LYS A 135 -9.52 2.37 3.16
N ALA A 136 -9.58 3.65 3.48
CA ALA A 136 -8.75 4.69 2.89
C ALA A 136 -7.64 5.06 3.87
N TYR A 137 -6.38 5.03 3.43
CA TYR A 137 -5.21 5.31 4.26
C TYR A 137 -4.56 6.61 3.79
N GLN A 138 -4.59 7.64 4.63
CA GLN A 138 -3.88 8.89 4.37
C GLN A 138 -2.38 8.68 4.58
N LEU A 139 -1.59 8.92 3.54
CA LEU A 139 -0.14 8.77 3.59
C LEU A 139 0.53 10.00 4.22
N PRO A 140 1.75 9.85 4.78
CA PRO A 140 2.53 10.97 5.32
C PRO A 140 2.76 12.07 4.29
N ALA A 141 2.75 13.33 4.73
CA ALA A 141 3.02 14.48 3.86
C ALA A 141 4.51 14.67 3.50
N ASP A 142 5.41 13.90 4.11
CA ASP A 142 6.86 13.97 3.89
C ASP A 142 7.23 13.35 2.52
N PRO A 143 7.86 14.11 1.59
CA PRO A 143 8.15 13.62 0.24
C PRO A 143 9.09 12.40 0.18
N GLU A 144 10.02 12.28 1.13
CA GLU A 144 10.95 11.16 1.23
C GLU A 144 10.23 9.87 1.66
N LYS A 145 9.31 9.96 2.62
CA LYS A 145 8.42 8.86 3.00
C LYS A 145 7.49 8.47 1.86
N LEU A 146 6.87 9.44 1.18
CA LEU A 146 6.01 9.18 0.02
C LEU A 146 6.78 8.45 -1.09
N ASN A 147 8.01 8.89 -1.39
CA ASN A 147 8.87 8.22 -2.35
C ASN A 147 9.08 6.74 -1.99
N ARG A 148 9.42 6.43 -0.73
CA ARG A 148 9.59 5.04 -0.26
C ARG A 148 8.29 4.24 -0.30
N ILE A 149 7.16 4.84 0.07
CA ILE A 149 5.85 4.19 0.10
C ILE A 149 5.39 3.83 -1.32
N PHE A 150 5.41 4.78 -2.27
CA PHE A 150 4.99 4.50 -3.65
C PHE A 150 5.91 3.50 -4.34
N GLN A 151 7.22 3.58 -4.06
CA GLN A 151 8.19 2.58 -4.47
C GLN A 151 7.82 1.16 -3.97
N ALA A 152 7.44 1.02 -2.69
CA ALA A 152 7.04 -0.27 -2.13
C ALA A 152 5.68 -0.76 -2.67
N LEU A 153 4.71 0.14 -2.83
CA LEU A 153 3.38 -0.17 -3.36
C LEU A 153 3.44 -0.61 -4.83
N ASP A 154 4.23 0.04 -5.67
CA ASP A 154 4.36 -0.30 -7.10
C ASP A 154 5.02 -1.67 -7.32
N VAL A 155 5.91 -2.07 -6.40
CA VAL A 155 6.50 -3.42 -6.37
C VAL A 155 5.48 -4.44 -5.91
N ARG A 156 4.77 -4.15 -4.81
CA ARG A 156 3.76 -5.04 -4.23
C ARG A 156 2.62 -5.31 -5.21
N GLU A 157 2.08 -4.27 -5.82
CA GLU A 157 0.95 -4.33 -6.75
C GLU A 157 1.45 -4.44 -8.21
N GLY A 158 2.50 -5.24 -8.38
CA GLY A 158 3.18 -5.47 -9.64
C GLY A 158 2.23 -5.90 -10.76
N GLY A 159 1.83 -4.93 -11.59
CA GLY A 159 1.02 -5.13 -12.80
C GLY A 159 -0.34 -4.44 -12.73
N TYR A 160 -0.64 -3.77 -11.62
CA TYR A 160 -1.91 -3.09 -11.41
C TYR A 160 -1.80 -1.63 -11.86
N ASP A 161 -2.93 -1.09 -12.32
CA ASP A 161 -3.06 0.31 -12.68
C ASP A 161 -3.34 1.15 -11.42
N ARG A 162 -2.74 2.35 -11.35
CA ARG A 162 -3.13 3.37 -10.36
C ARG A 162 -4.29 4.18 -10.92
N VAL A 163 -5.42 4.12 -10.23
CA VAL A 163 -6.66 4.79 -10.61
C VAL A 163 -7.04 5.83 -9.56
N GLN A 164 -7.36 7.05 -10.01
CA GLN A 164 -7.90 8.09 -9.13
C GLN A 164 -9.41 7.89 -8.97
N LEU A 165 -9.91 7.90 -7.72
CA LEU A 165 -11.32 7.60 -7.41
C LEU A 165 -11.96 8.69 -6.54
N THR A 166 -13.29 8.67 -6.46
CA THR A 166 -14.05 9.37 -5.42
C THR A 166 -14.38 8.39 -4.30
N LEU A 167 -14.01 8.73 -3.06
CA LEU A 167 -14.32 7.93 -1.88
C LEU A 167 -15.50 8.54 -1.11
N PHE A 168 -16.31 7.68 -0.49
CA PHE A 168 -17.45 8.05 0.33
C PHE A 168 -17.29 7.44 1.73
N ASN A 169 -17.80 8.13 2.76
CA ASN A 169 -17.73 7.63 4.14
C ASN A 169 -18.61 6.38 4.32
N ALA A 170 -18.06 5.33 4.92
CA ALA A 170 -18.86 4.23 5.47
C ALA A 170 -19.35 4.64 6.88
N HIS A 171 -20.67 4.63 7.11
CA HIS A 171 -21.28 5.17 8.34
C HIS A 171 -21.37 4.13 9.48
N PRO A 172 -21.33 4.55 10.78
CA PRO A 172 -20.51 5.61 11.37
C PRO A 172 -19.18 5.02 11.91
N THR A 173 -18.07 5.71 11.58
CA THR A 173 -16.67 5.29 11.77
C THR A 173 -16.27 5.04 13.24
N THR A 174 -15.77 3.83 13.55
CA THR A 174 -15.00 3.56 14.78
C THR A 174 -13.53 3.36 14.43
N GLY A 175 -12.72 4.42 14.58
CA GLY A 175 -11.29 4.37 14.30
C GLY A 175 -10.51 3.58 15.36
N ASN A 176 -9.57 2.73 14.93
CA ASN A 176 -8.45 2.26 15.76
C ASN A 176 -7.20 2.05 14.89
N LEU A 177 -6.12 2.76 15.26
CA LEU A 177 -4.80 2.79 14.61
C LEU A 177 -3.94 1.59 15.01
N THR A 178 -3.21 0.94 14.09
CA THR A 178 -1.98 0.20 14.44
C THR A 178 -0.98 0.10 13.28
N THR A 179 0.30 0.26 13.65
CA THR A 179 1.54 0.48 12.89
C THR A 179 2.18 -0.74 12.21
N THR A 180 2.97 -0.49 11.16
CA THR A 180 3.71 -1.46 10.32
C THR A 180 5.25 -1.33 10.39
N PRO A 181 6.03 -2.35 9.96
CA PRO A 181 7.37 -2.14 9.36
C PRO A 181 7.58 -2.67 7.92
N MET A 182 8.45 -1.96 7.18
CA MET A 182 8.84 -1.99 5.75
C MET A 182 9.83 -3.10 5.29
N LEU A 183 9.97 -3.28 3.94
CA LEU A 183 11.18 -3.72 3.18
C LEU A 183 11.06 -3.28 1.65
N PRO A 184 12.05 -3.46 0.74
CA PRO A 184 12.55 -2.39 -0.16
C PRO A 184 12.43 -2.55 -1.71
N ALA A 185 12.60 -1.39 -2.39
CA ALA A 185 13.15 -0.98 -3.72
C ALA A 185 12.66 -1.53 -5.11
N PRO A 186 12.61 -0.70 -6.20
CA PRO A 186 11.68 -0.88 -7.32
C PRO A 186 12.28 -0.83 -8.75
N MET A 187 11.38 -0.92 -9.75
CA MET A 187 11.50 -0.37 -11.11
C MET A 187 10.20 0.39 -11.49
N SER A 188 10.32 1.41 -12.35
CA SER A 188 9.31 2.46 -12.65
C SER A 188 8.18 2.05 -13.63
N LYS A 189 6.98 2.66 -13.48
CA LYS A 189 5.80 2.50 -14.36
C LYS A 189 5.08 3.82 -14.63
N SER A 190 4.37 3.90 -15.75
CA SER A 190 3.67 5.10 -16.25
C SER A 190 2.24 5.26 -15.74
N PHE A 191 1.86 6.52 -15.49
CA PHE A 191 0.55 6.99 -15.00
C PHE A 191 -0.45 7.22 -16.15
N LYS A 192 -1.73 6.93 -15.91
CA LYS A 192 -2.85 7.26 -16.82
C LYS A 192 -3.90 8.07 -16.08
N ILE A 193 -4.28 9.22 -16.66
CA ILE A 193 -5.41 10.04 -16.23
C ILE A 193 -6.62 9.61 -17.06
N GLU A 194 -7.67 9.07 -16.43
CA GLU A 194 -8.98 9.04 -17.07
C GLU A 194 -9.60 10.44 -17.00
N SER A 195 -9.65 11.10 -18.15
CA SER A 195 -10.22 12.44 -18.31
C SER A 195 -11.75 12.42 -18.18
N SER A 196 -12.26 13.21 -17.23
CA SER A 196 -13.56 13.89 -17.27
C SER A 196 -14.80 13.03 -17.53
N THR A 197 -15.47 12.62 -16.44
CA THR A 197 -16.94 12.64 -16.41
C THR A 197 -17.38 13.59 -15.31
N GLN A 198 -17.80 14.80 -15.73
CA GLN A 198 -18.53 15.72 -14.89
C GLN A 198 -19.90 15.08 -14.62
N TYR A 199 -20.04 14.43 -13.47
CA TYR A 199 -21.26 13.74 -13.07
C TYR A 199 -22.39 14.74 -12.81
N VAL A 200 -23.49 14.59 -13.55
CA VAL A 200 -24.77 15.26 -13.30
C VAL A 200 -25.74 14.18 -12.81
N PRO A 201 -26.25 14.26 -11.56
CA PRO A 201 -27.11 13.21 -11.02
C PRO A 201 -28.46 13.15 -11.73
N PRO A 202 -28.94 11.95 -12.15
CA PRO A 202 -30.30 11.79 -12.66
C PRO A 202 -31.35 11.85 -11.52
N PRO A 203 -32.61 12.22 -11.81
CA PRO A 203 -33.67 12.24 -10.81
C PRO A 203 -34.01 10.82 -10.34
N ARG A 204 -34.18 10.69 -9.02
CA ARG A 204 -34.47 9.43 -8.31
C ARG A 204 -35.69 8.73 -8.89
N GLN A 205 -35.54 7.45 -9.24
CA GLN A 205 -36.65 6.51 -9.33
C GLN A 205 -36.52 5.49 -8.19
N ASN A 206 -37.61 5.35 -7.45
CA ASN A 206 -37.69 4.62 -6.19
C ASN A 206 -37.47 3.11 -6.40
N SER A 207 -36.54 2.55 -5.65
CA SER A 207 -36.57 1.14 -5.24
C SER A 207 -36.40 1.09 -3.73
N SER A 208 -37.35 0.42 -3.09
CA SER A 208 -37.61 0.36 -1.66
C SER A 208 -36.57 -0.50 -0.94
N ASP A 209 -35.76 0.15 -0.12
CA ASP A 209 -35.46 -0.18 1.28
C ASP A 209 -34.33 0.76 1.74
N VAL A 210 -34.69 2.00 2.09
CA VAL A 210 -33.74 3.00 2.58
C VAL A 210 -34.25 3.47 3.93
N GLU A 211 -33.60 3.03 5.01
CA GLU A 211 -33.71 3.70 6.30
C GLU A 211 -33.45 5.20 6.11
N ALA A 212 -34.28 6.01 6.75
CA ALA A 212 -34.33 7.45 6.56
C ALA A 212 -32.96 8.13 6.76
N GLY A 213 -32.42 8.72 5.68
CA GLY A 213 -32.10 10.14 5.72
C GLY A 213 -30.72 10.59 6.17
N VAL A 214 -29.65 9.79 5.99
CA VAL A 214 -28.29 10.38 6.01
C VAL A 214 -27.85 10.60 4.57
N ALA A 215 -27.72 11.88 4.19
CA ALA A 215 -27.15 12.24 2.90
C ALA A 215 -25.77 11.59 2.76
N GLU A 216 -25.54 10.91 1.65
CA GLU A 216 -24.26 10.34 1.31
C GLU A 216 -23.18 11.44 1.31
N LYS A 217 -22.06 11.19 1.99
CA LYS A 217 -20.96 12.16 2.12
C LYS A 217 -19.70 11.62 1.48
N VAL A 218 -19.19 12.34 0.50
CA VAL A 218 -17.82 12.20 0.01
C VAL A 218 -16.86 12.30 1.19
N LEU A 219 -15.83 11.46 1.20
CA LEU A 219 -14.80 11.47 2.23
C LEU A 219 -14.06 12.82 2.20
N ASP A 220 -14.08 13.51 3.33
CA ASP A 220 -13.30 14.72 3.56
C ASP A 220 -12.32 14.46 4.71
N ILE A 221 -11.07 14.17 4.36
CA ILE A 221 -10.01 13.84 5.32
C ILE A 221 -9.65 15.01 6.25
N PHE A 222 -10.09 16.23 5.97
CA PHE A 222 -9.82 17.39 6.81
C PHE A 222 -10.83 17.58 7.94
N SER A 223 -12.08 17.17 7.71
CA SER A 223 -13.16 17.28 8.71
C SER A 223 -13.57 15.94 9.32
N HIS A 224 -12.99 14.83 8.85
CA HIS A 224 -13.30 13.51 9.38
C HIS A 224 -12.86 13.36 10.85
N PRO A 225 -13.63 12.67 11.72
CA PRO A 225 -13.25 12.47 13.13
C PRO A 225 -11.86 11.85 13.36
N ASN A 226 -11.43 10.94 12.49
CA ASN A 226 -10.09 10.32 12.50
C ASN A 226 -9.01 11.17 11.82
N ALA A 227 -9.31 12.41 11.41
CA ALA A 227 -8.32 13.29 10.79
C ALA A 227 -7.14 13.57 11.73
N PRO A 228 -5.89 13.59 11.24
CA PRO A 228 -4.77 14.04 12.04
C PRO A 228 -5.01 15.46 12.58
N ALA A 229 -4.69 15.68 13.86
CA ALA A 229 -4.89 16.97 14.52
C ALA A 229 -4.14 18.12 13.83
N VAL A 230 -3.00 17.81 13.21
CA VAL A 230 -2.22 18.73 12.39
C VAL A 230 -1.96 18.05 11.05
N GLN A 231 -2.44 18.65 9.98
CA GLN A 231 -2.17 18.22 8.60
C GLN A 231 -2.20 19.42 7.66
N PRO A 232 -1.40 19.39 6.57
CA PRO A 232 -1.37 20.50 5.62
C PRO A 232 -2.68 20.56 4.81
N ARG A 233 -3.22 21.77 4.61
CA ARG A 233 -4.36 22.03 3.72
C ARG A 233 -3.88 22.03 2.27
N LYS A 234 -3.64 20.84 1.73
CA LYS A 234 -3.18 20.57 0.36
C LYS A 234 -4.31 19.95 -0.47
N ASN A 235 -4.10 19.83 -1.78
CA ASN A 235 -5.03 19.11 -2.65
C ASN A 235 -5.00 17.60 -2.30
N VAL A 236 -6.14 16.92 -2.36
CA VAL A 236 -6.21 15.49 -1.99
C VAL A 236 -6.34 14.62 -3.24
N VAL A 237 -5.50 13.59 -3.31
CA VAL A 237 -5.55 12.57 -4.37
C VAL A 237 -5.89 11.23 -3.75
N TYR A 238 -7.05 10.68 -4.12
CA TYR A 238 -7.46 9.33 -3.71
C TYR A 238 -7.07 8.34 -4.81
N LEU A 239 -6.21 7.39 -4.47
CA LEU A 239 -5.66 6.39 -5.38
C LEU A 239 -6.13 4.98 -5.01
N CYS A 240 -6.29 4.13 -6.01
CA CYS A 240 -6.53 2.71 -5.85
C CYS A 240 -5.67 1.93 -6.85
N TYR A 241 -5.11 0.80 -6.45
CA TYR A 241 -4.36 -0.10 -7.33
C TYR A 241 -5.30 -1.19 -7.84
N ILE A 242 -5.59 -1.23 -9.13
CA ILE A 242 -6.57 -2.16 -9.72
C ILE A 242 -5.87 -3.08 -10.74
N ALA A 243 -6.05 -4.39 -10.58
CA ALA A 243 -5.67 -5.37 -11.59
C ALA A 243 -6.77 -5.45 -12.64
N THR A 244 -6.64 -4.72 -13.73
CA THR A 244 -7.64 -4.71 -14.81
C THR A 244 -7.70 -6.06 -15.51
N GLU A 245 -8.71 -6.28 -16.33
CA GLU A 245 -8.85 -7.51 -17.13
C GLU A 245 -7.71 -7.71 -18.13
N GLN A 246 -6.92 -6.66 -18.39
CA GLN A 246 -5.74 -6.72 -19.24
C GLN A 246 -4.49 -7.18 -18.47
N ASN A 247 -4.57 -7.36 -17.16
CA ASN A 247 -3.46 -7.87 -16.35
C ASN A 247 -3.18 -9.34 -16.71
N GLU A 248 -1.91 -9.70 -16.88
CA GLU A 248 -1.49 -11.07 -17.23
C GLU A 248 -1.92 -12.13 -16.21
N GLY A 249 -2.14 -11.73 -14.96
CA GLY A 249 -2.63 -12.60 -13.90
C GLY A 249 -4.15 -12.72 -13.85
N TYR A 250 -4.92 -12.04 -14.71
CA TYR A 250 -6.37 -12.16 -14.72
C TYR A 250 -6.78 -13.59 -15.13
N VAL A 251 -7.50 -14.29 -14.24
CA VAL A 251 -7.97 -15.66 -14.46
C VAL A 251 -9.46 -15.73 -14.79
N GLY A 252 -10.16 -14.58 -14.71
CA GLY A 252 -11.55 -14.45 -15.09
C GLY A 252 -12.54 -15.14 -14.15
N GLU A 253 -13.80 -15.10 -14.58
CA GLU A 253 -14.94 -15.68 -13.90
C GLU A 253 -14.90 -17.22 -13.88
N ALA A 254 -15.40 -17.78 -12.78
CA ALA A 254 -15.62 -19.21 -12.59
C ALA A 254 -16.80 -19.39 -11.61
N SER A 255 -17.33 -20.60 -11.47
CA SER A 255 -18.38 -20.86 -10.49
C SER A 255 -17.88 -20.67 -9.05
N MET A 256 -18.79 -20.38 -8.12
CA MET A 256 -18.44 -20.25 -6.69
C MET A 256 -17.80 -21.54 -6.15
N GLU A 257 -18.28 -22.71 -6.59
CA GLU A 257 -17.72 -24.01 -6.26
C GLU A 257 -16.28 -24.18 -6.76
N GLU A 258 -16.00 -23.85 -8.02
CA GLU A 258 -14.66 -23.93 -8.61
C GLU A 258 -13.70 -22.96 -7.92
N MET A 259 -14.10 -21.69 -7.78
CA MET A 259 -13.29 -20.68 -7.09
C MET A 259 -13.00 -21.09 -5.65
N ALA A 260 -13.99 -21.59 -4.92
CA ALA A 260 -13.79 -22.06 -3.56
C ALA A 260 -12.86 -23.27 -3.51
N ALA A 261 -12.99 -24.24 -4.43
CA ALA A 261 -12.11 -25.40 -4.50
C ALA A 261 -10.65 -25.01 -4.77
N GLU A 262 -10.42 -24.07 -5.70
CA GLU A 262 -9.11 -23.50 -5.98
C GLU A 262 -8.53 -22.82 -4.73
N ILE A 263 -9.27 -21.87 -4.15
CA ILE A 263 -8.87 -21.12 -2.93
C ILE A 263 -8.54 -22.08 -1.77
N LEU A 264 -9.32 -23.13 -1.57
CA LEU A 264 -9.08 -24.08 -0.50
C LEU A 264 -7.85 -24.98 -0.73
N SER A 265 -7.36 -25.05 -1.96
CA SER A 265 -6.26 -25.96 -2.35
C SER A 265 -4.95 -25.26 -2.68
N CYS A 266 -4.91 -23.93 -2.66
CA CYS A 266 -3.74 -23.11 -3.00
C CYS A 266 -3.09 -22.46 -1.77
N ALA A 267 -1.76 -22.35 -1.80
CA ALA A 267 -0.96 -21.63 -0.83
C ALA A 267 0.28 -21.06 -1.51
N GLY A 268 0.78 -19.93 -1.02
CA GLY A 268 2.01 -19.30 -1.48
C GLY A 268 2.84 -18.75 -0.33
N VAL A 269 3.81 -17.88 -0.63
CA VAL A 269 4.76 -17.36 0.37
C VAL A 269 4.09 -16.52 1.46
N SER A 270 2.87 -16.00 1.21
CA SER A 270 2.09 -15.22 2.17
C SER A 270 1.08 -16.07 2.96
N GLY A 271 1.11 -17.41 2.81
CA GLY A 271 0.22 -18.34 3.47
C GLY A 271 -0.83 -18.94 2.54
N SER A 272 -1.84 -19.58 3.13
CA SER A 272 -2.90 -20.24 2.39
C SER A 272 -3.83 -19.24 1.71
N ASN A 273 -4.45 -19.61 0.60
CA ASN A 273 -5.42 -18.74 -0.05
C ASN A 273 -6.75 -18.67 0.73
N ARG A 274 -7.13 -19.72 1.45
CA ARG A 274 -8.31 -19.69 2.33
C ARG A 274 -8.22 -18.61 3.42
N GLU A 275 -7.03 -18.38 3.99
CA GLU A 275 -6.82 -17.31 4.99
C GLU A 275 -7.09 -15.94 4.37
N TYR A 276 -6.72 -15.73 3.10
CA TYR A 276 -7.03 -14.49 2.39
C TYR A 276 -8.54 -14.26 2.30
N LEU A 277 -9.30 -15.28 1.86
CA LEU A 277 -10.75 -15.19 1.72
C LEU A 277 -11.41 -14.90 3.07
N PHE A 278 -11.04 -15.67 4.10
CA PHE A 278 -11.67 -15.56 5.42
C PHE A 278 -11.34 -14.24 6.10
N PHE A 279 -10.08 -13.78 6.06
CA PHE A 279 -9.71 -12.47 6.61
C PHE A 279 -10.39 -11.32 5.87
N LEU A 280 -10.52 -11.40 4.54
CA LEU A 280 -11.27 -10.39 3.79
C LEU A 280 -12.74 -10.36 4.21
N ALA A 281 -13.39 -11.52 4.29
CA ALA A 281 -14.79 -11.62 4.70
C ALA A 281 -15.00 -11.09 6.13
N ASP A 282 -14.09 -11.39 7.05
CA ASP A 282 -14.16 -10.91 8.43
C ASP A 282 -13.94 -9.39 8.53
N CYS A 283 -12.98 -8.83 7.77
CA CYS A 283 -12.80 -7.38 7.70
C CYS A 283 -14.06 -6.68 7.17
N LEU A 284 -14.68 -7.21 6.11
CA LEU A 284 -15.90 -6.64 5.53
C LEU A 284 -17.09 -6.72 6.50
N ARG A 285 -17.24 -7.83 7.21
CA ARG A 285 -18.27 -7.97 8.25
C ARG A 285 -18.06 -7.00 9.40
N ALA A 286 -16.81 -6.82 9.86
CA ALA A 286 -16.48 -5.90 10.95
C ALA A 286 -16.83 -4.43 10.59
N MET A 287 -16.71 -4.06 9.31
CA MET A 287 -17.12 -2.75 8.79
C MET A 287 -18.64 -2.63 8.54
N GLY A 288 -19.43 -3.69 8.76
CA GLY A 288 -20.86 -3.72 8.41
C GLY A 288 -21.12 -3.63 6.89
N ALA A 289 -20.13 -4.02 6.06
CA ALA A 289 -20.23 -3.92 4.61
C ALA A 289 -21.13 -5.02 4.01
N THR A 290 -21.79 -4.68 2.90
CA THR A 290 -22.44 -5.65 2.03
C THR A 290 -21.51 -6.01 0.88
N ASP A 291 -21.17 -7.29 0.75
CA ASP A 291 -20.36 -7.80 -0.36
C ASP A 291 -20.82 -9.23 -0.74
N PRO A 292 -21.80 -9.36 -1.66
CA PRO A 292 -22.41 -10.65 -1.97
C PRO A 292 -21.40 -11.68 -2.49
N HIS A 293 -20.49 -11.27 -3.37
CA HIS A 293 -19.50 -12.16 -3.97
C HIS A 293 -18.54 -12.74 -2.93
N VAL A 294 -17.97 -11.90 -2.06
CA VAL A 294 -17.05 -12.37 -1.01
C VAL A 294 -17.79 -13.26 0.00
N PHE A 295 -19.00 -12.87 0.42
CA PHE A 295 -19.73 -13.61 1.44
C PHE A 295 -20.28 -14.95 0.95
N GLU A 296 -20.73 -15.03 -0.31
CA GLU A 296 -21.13 -16.28 -0.93
C GLU A 296 -19.93 -17.22 -1.06
N LEU A 297 -18.79 -16.72 -1.56
CA LEU A 297 -17.58 -17.52 -1.72
C LEU A 297 -17.05 -18.03 -0.37
N ASP A 298 -17.07 -17.19 0.68
CA ASP A 298 -16.76 -17.59 2.06
C ASP A 298 -17.70 -18.69 2.56
N ALA A 299 -19.01 -18.57 2.32
CA ALA A 299 -19.99 -19.57 2.72
C ALA A 299 -19.80 -20.91 1.99
N VAL A 300 -19.55 -20.87 0.68
CA VAL A 300 -19.27 -22.06 -0.14
C VAL A 300 -17.98 -22.74 0.31
N ALA A 301 -16.91 -21.99 0.53
CA ALA A 301 -15.64 -22.53 1.02
C ALA A 301 -15.79 -23.20 2.40
N LYS A 302 -16.49 -22.55 3.33
CA LYS A 302 -16.79 -23.12 4.66
C LYS A 302 -17.67 -24.36 4.57
N ARG A 303 -18.62 -24.42 3.64
CA ARG A 303 -19.44 -25.62 3.37
C ARG A 303 -18.57 -26.79 2.90
N ILE A 304 -17.67 -26.56 1.94
CA ILE A 304 -16.76 -27.60 1.42
C ILE A 304 -15.86 -28.14 2.55
N LEU A 305 -15.30 -27.27 3.40
CA LEU A 305 -14.47 -27.69 4.54
C LEU A 305 -15.24 -28.59 5.51
N ARG A 306 -16.46 -28.20 5.91
CA ARG A 306 -17.31 -29.02 6.79
C ARG A 306 -17.64 -30.39 6.18
N GLY A 307 -17.86 -30.44 4.86
CA GLY A 307 -18.07 -31.70 4.13
C GLY A 307 -16.86 -32.63 4.24
N ARG A 308 -15.65 -32.10 3.99
CA ARG A 308 -14.40 -32.86 4.10
C ARG A 308 -14.14 -33.38 5.52
N GLU A 309 -14.44 -32.57 6.53
CA GLU A 309 -14.32 -32.95 7.94
C GLU A 309 -15.29 -34.07 8.32
N ALA A 310 -16.56 -33.98 7.87
CA ALA A 310 -17.55 -35.01 8.10
C ALA A 310 -17.20 -36.34 7.43
N GLU A 311 -16.69 -36.30 6.19
CA GLU A 311 -16.20 -37.48 5.47
C GLU A 311 -15.01 -38.12 6.17
N PHE A 312 -14.03 -37.30 6.60
CA PHE A 312 -12.87 -37.78 7.34
C PHE A 312 -13.28 -38.43 8.67
N ALA A 313 -14.18 -37.81 9.43
CA ALA A 313 -14.71 -38.36 10.68
C ALA A 313 -15.48 -39.67 10.46
N ALA A 314 -16.26 -39.78 9.38
CA ALA A 314 -16.95 -41.01 9.00
C ALA A 314 -15.98 -42.13 8.61
N GLY A 315 -14.92 -41.80 7.86
CA GLY A 315 -13.85 -42.74 7.50
C GLY A 315 -13.10 -43.27 8.71
N ALA A 316 -12.70 -42.39 9.64
CA ALA A 316 -12.02 -42.78 10.87
C ALA A 316 -12.88 -43.72 11.74
N LYS A 317 -14.20 -43.46 11.85
CA LYS A 317 -15.12 -44.36 12.56
C LYS A 317 -15.20 -45.75 11.91
N ARG A 318 -15.22 -45.83 10.57
CA ARG A 318 -15.25 -47.14 9.87
C ARG A 318 -14.00 -47.96 10.14
N VAL A 319 -12.81 -47.32 10.15
CA VAL A 319 -11.55 -48.01 10.47
C VAL A 319 -11.55 -48.51 11.92
N ALA A 320 -12.04 -47.71 12.88
CA ALA A 320 -12.11 -48.09 14.28
C ALA A 320 -13.09 -49.25 14.57
N THR A 321 -14.19 -49.38 13.82
CA THR A 321 -15.15 -50.49 13.97
C THR A 321 -14.66 -51.80 13.33
N MET A 322 -13.64 -51.75 12.47
CA MET A 322 -13.06 -52.92 11.80
C MET A 322 -11.81 -53.47 12.50
N ALA A 323 -11.27 -52.78 13.51
CA ALA A 323 -10.13 -53.19 14.33
C ALA A 323 -10.59 -53.82 15.65
#